data_AF-A0A820FBY2-F1
#
_entry.id   AF-A0A820FBY2-F1
#
_cell.length_a   1.000
_cell.length_b   1.000
_cell.length_c   1.000
_cell.angle_alpha   90.00
_cell.angle_beta   90.00
_cell.angle_gamma   90.00
#
_symmetry.space_group_name_H-M   'P 1'
#
loop_
_entity.id
_entity.type
_entity.pdbx_description
1 polymer ?
#
loop_
_entity_poly.entity_id
_entity_poly.type
_entity_poly.pdbx_seq_one_letter_code
_entity_poly.pdbx_strand_id
1 'polypeptide(L)'
;MIHIIKIVRPLGMEIMYTTIESLTRNGRDRSLDHKLSNIFIPKGSSEADVISAVAPAEDDIWLKKTSSGVFNSTNIDYVLRNLGVEFLVVMGFLTDQCVDMAVRDAADKGYQVICISDACTTHTQERHENALRAFGGYCRIMTTNEFIQEIQGSNNFKNSDSSIKVSINDQQKNLSVSVRSYLQPTVLTMLVTTDLTGITRGRAFPTEAIDDYWNSGCGWVPASSALTPQDVIADSNPWGSHGDLRLLPDRKSRVRISNGPDPTAPIFDIIHCDIIETDGKAWPVCPRELLRQEIERYQQMLGLRVIAAFEHEFTLNGRQCMSDLPAFSLRAHRHVADFAGWLVAALRSAGVEPEMFLPEYGRSQYEITCRPTEGVAAADRAVNVREITRDIARQMNMHASFSPQPYIGAISNGVHLHLSIQDLDGHPLLYQKGRRYDLSELGEHWAAGVLHHLPALCALTAPTPVSYMRLKPHHWSAAYVCLGYRNREASLRICPTVSLGNRSIADQYNIEFRPLDATASPHLSMAAILIAGRLGIQKNMNLKAITDIDPHELSNNERETRDIIILPSNLSDAIEMLLNDNDLIHGLPKPMVDTYFAMKKHELKITSELTDQAVCEQYTRIY
;
A
#
# COMPACT_ATOMS: atom_id res chain seq x y z
N MET A 1 -45.14 1.49 -19.15
CA MET A 1 -44.25 2.25 -20.08
C MET A 1 -44.59 3.73 -20.19
N ILE A 2 -45.73 4.15 -20.79
CA ILE A 2 -46.07 5.58 -21.00
C ILE A 2 -45.97 6.40 -19.71
N HIS A 3 -46.54 5.88 -18.62
CA HIS A 3 -46.54 6.56 -17.32
C HIS A 3 -45.12 6.78 -16.78
N ILE A 4 -44.25 5.78 -16.90
CA ILE A 4 -42.85 5.83 -16.49
C ILE A 4 -42.10 6.89 -17.30
N ILE A 5 -42.19 6.84 -18.64
CA ILE A 5 -41.50 7.80 -19.53
C ILE A 5 -41.90 9.24 -19.22
N LYS A 6 -43.19 9.49 -18.95
CA LYS A 6 -43.68 10.83 -18.56
C LYS A 6 -43.11 11.34 -17.24
N ILE A 7 -42.76 10.45 -16.31
CA ILE A 7 -42.23 10.81 -14.99
C ILE A 7 -40.71 10.94 -15.02
N VAL A 8 -40.00 10.01 -15.66
CA VAL A 8 -38.54 9.97 -15.62
C VAL A 8 -37.89 11.01 -16.54
N ARG A 9 -38.57 11.40 -17.63
CA ARG A 9 -38.04 12.38 -18.59
C ARG A 9 -37.83 13.77 -17.96
N PRO A 10 -38.78 14.37 -17.22
CA PRO A 10 -38.54 15.61 -16.48
C PRO A 10 -37.47 15.49 -15.38
N LEU A 11 -37.18 14.28 -14.91
CA LEU A 11 -36.14 14.02 -13.91
C LEU A 11 -34.73 13.91 -14.52
N GLY A 12 -34.59 14.02 -15.85
CA GLY A 12 -33.32 13.93 -16.54
C GLY A 12 -32.73 12.53 -16.57
N MET A 13 -33.54 11.48 -16.39
CA MET A 13 -33.08 10.10 -16.58
C MET A 13 -32.97 9.79 -18.06
N GLU A 14 -31.86 9.15 -18.44
CA GLU A 14 -31.60 8.73 -19.82
C GLU A 14 -32.64 7.68 -20.30
N ILE A 15 -33.18 7.86 -21.52
CA ILE A 15 -34.17 6.95 -22.11
C ILE A 15 -33.63 6.40 -23.42
N MET A 16 -33.38 5.11 -23.46
CA MET A 16 -32.88 4.41 -24.65
C MET A 16 -33.92 3.44 -25.20
N TYR A 17 -34.08 3.40 -26.52
CA TYR A 17 -34.98 2.50 -27.23
C TYR A 17 -34.21 1.42 -27.98
N THR A 18 -34.82 0.23 -28.04
CA THR A 18 -34.30 -0.85 -28.88
C THR A 18 -35.41 -1.50 -29.68
N THR A 19 -35.15 -1.79 -30.96
CA THR A 19 -36.12 -2.45 -31.84
C THR A 19 -35.41 -3.48 -32.73
N ILE A 20 -36.12 -4.54 -33.10
CA ILE A 20 -35.57 -5.55 -34.01
C ILE A 20 -35.60 -5.00 -35.44
N GLU A 21 -34.44 -4.94 -36.08
CA GLU A 21 -34.31 -4.57 -37.48
C GLU A 21 -33.04 -5.19 -38.06
N SER A 22 -33.13 -5.73 -39.27
CA SER A 22 -31.96 -6.22 -39.99
C SER A 22 -31.15 -5.05 -40.54
N LEU A 23 -29.82 -5.17 -40.53
CA LEU A 23 -28.90 -4.26 -41.22
C LEU A 23 -28.98 -4.40 -42.75
N THR A 24 -29.48 -5.53 -43.27
CA THR A 24 -29.71 -5.73 -44.70
C THR A 24 -31.18 -5.98 -45.01
N ARG A 25 -31.62 -5.55 -46.20
CA ARG A 25 -33.00 -5.78 -46.68
C ARG A 25 -33.38 -7.25 -46.80
N ASN A 26 -32.41 -8.14 -46.99
CA ASN A 26 -32.63 -9.59 -47.07
C ASN A 26 -32.38 -10.31 -45.73
N GLY A 27 -32.06 -9.59 -44.65
CA GLY A 27 -31.90 -10.15 -43.32
C GLY A 27 -30.80 -11.19 -43.17
N ARG A 28 -29.74 -11.12 -43.98
CA ARG A 28 -28.62 -12.09 -43.94
C ARG A 28 -27.78 -11.96 -42.67
N ASP A 29 -27.78 -10.77 -42.09
CA ASP A 29 -27.07 -10.34 -40.89
C ASP A 29 -27.76 -10.76 -39.58
N ARG A 30 -29.01 -11.23 -39.65
CA ARG A 30 -29.74 -11.73 -38.48
C ARG A 30 -29.03 -12.91 -37.83
N SER A 31 -29.17 -13.00 -36.51
CA SER A 31 -28.66 -14.13 -35.73
C SER A 31 -29.22 -15.46 -36.25
N LEU A 32 -28.51 -16.56 -35.95
CA LEU A 32 -29.00 -17.89 -36.32
C LEU A 32 -30.36 -18.19 -35.68
N ASP A 33 -30.56 -17.80 -34.43
CA ASP A 33 -31.86 -17.92 -33.75
C ASP A 33 -32.97 -17.19 -34.51
N HIS A 34 -32.77 -15.92 -34.91
CA HIS A 34 -33.78 -15.17 -35.66
C HIS A 34 -34.09 -15.78 -37.04
N LYS A 35 -33.11 -16.44 -37.66
CA LYS A 35 -33.31 -17.21 -38.90
C LYS A 35 -34.16 -18.46 -38.65
N LEU A 36 -33.89 -19.20 -37.58
CA LEU A 36 -34.60 -20.43 -37.22
C LEU A 36 -36.02 -20.16 -36.68
N SER A 37 -36.18 -19.10 -35.91
CA SER A 37 -37.44 -18.67 -35.28
C SER A 37 -38.27 -17.75 -36.18
N ASN A 38 -37.85 -17.54 -37.43
CA ASN A 38 -38.51 -16.70 -38.44
C ASN A 38 -38.81 -15.25 -37.99
N ILE A 39 -37.94 -14.67 -37.17
CA ILE A 39 -38.03 -13.27 -36.74
C ILE A 39 -37.31 -12.43 -37.79
N PHE A 40 -38.05 -11.86 -38.74
CA PHE A 40 -37.49 -11.07 -39.84
C PHE A 40 -38.14 -9.70 -39.97
N ILE A 41 -37.39 -8.64 -39.64
CA ILE A 41 -37.77 -7.26 -39.94
C ILE A 41 -36.73 -6.68 -40.91
N PRO A 42 -37.09 -6.41 -42.18
CA PRO A 42 -36.16 -5.85 -43.17
C PRO A 42 -35.69 -4.43 -42.83
N LYS A 43 -34.49 -4.05 -43.29
CA LYS A 43 -34.00 -2.67 -43.20
C LYS A 43 -34.98 -1.67 -43.84
N GLY A 44 -35.39 -0.67 -43.07
CA GLY A 44 -36.32 0.39 -43.45
C GLY A 44 -37.79 0.00 -43.34
N SER A 45 -38.12 -1.13 -42.70
CA SER A 45 -39.50 -1.52 -42.44
C SER A 45 -40.10 -0.66 -41.32
N SER A 46 -41.33 -0.18 -41.50
CA SER A 46 -42.08 0.51 -40.44
C SER A 46 -42.41 -0.40 -39.26
N GLU A 47 -42.29 -1.73 -39.43
CA GLU A 47 -42.42 -2.69 -38.32
C GLU A 47 -41.26 -2.59 -37.32
N ALA A 48 -40.14 -1.97 -37.72
CA ALA A 48 -39.02 -1.68 -36.83
C ALA A 48 -39.23 -0.41 -36.00
N ASP A 49 -40.33 0.32 -36.19
CA ASP A 49 -40.57 1.58 -35.49
C ASP A 49 -41.01 1.35 -34.04
N VAL A 50 -40.59 2.25 -33.14
CA VAL A 50 -41.15 2.29 -31.80
C VAL A 50 -42.61 2.69 -31.89
N ILE A 51 -43.48 2.00 -31.14
CA ILE A 51 -44.91 2.29 -31.15
C ILE A 51 -45.18 3.76 -30.79
N SER A 52 -46.10 4.40 -31.51
CA SER A 52 -46.36 5.85 -31.40
C SER A 52 -46.68 6.34 -29.99
N ALA A 53 -47.27 5.48 -29.15
CA ALA A 53 -47.62 5.81 -27.78
C ALA A 53 -46.42 6.08 -26.86
N VAL A 54 -45.22 5.58 -27.22
CA VAL A 54 -43.96 5.83 -26.52
C VAL A 54 -42.86 6.24 -27.49
N ALA A 55 -43.20 7.05 -28.50
CA ALA A 55 -42.26 7.49 -29.51
C ALA A 55 -41.01 8.17 -28.88
N PRO A 56 -39.80 7.93 -29.43
CA PRO A 56 -38.59 8.62 -29.00
C PRO A 56 -38.69 10.13 -29.20
N ALA A 57 -38.12 10.90 -28.26
CA ALA A 57 -37.85 12.32 -28.45
C ALA A 57 -36.61 12.52 -29.33
N GLU A 58 -36.35 13.78 -29.72
CA GLU A 58 -35.27 14.15 -30.65
C GLU A 58 -33.88 13.67 -30.20
N ASP A 59 -33.61 13.68 -28.89
CA ASP A 59 -32.30 13.35 -28.30
C ASP A 59 -32.24 11.93 -27.70
N ASP A 60 -33.32 11.14 -27.80
CA ASP A 60 -33.33 9.79 -27.25
C ASP A 60 -32.49 8.83 -28.11
N ILE A 61 -31.65 8.02 -27.47
CA ILE A 61 -30.83 7.03 -28.18
C ILE A 61 -31.69 5.85 -28.64
N TRP A 62 -31.68 5.54 -29.94
CA TRP A 62 -32.42 4.43 -30.51
C TRP A 62 -31.52 3.44 -31.25
N LEU A 63 -31.36 2.24 -30.68
CA LEU A 63 -30.50 1.18 -31.21
C LEU A 63 -31.30 0.06 -31.90
N LYS A 64 -30.89 -0.29 -33.11
CA LYS A 64 -31.47 -1.40 -33.88
C LYS A 64 -30.69 -2.68 -33.60
N LYS A 65 -31.40 -3.77 -33.27
CA LYS A 65 -30.79 -5.05 -32.90
C LYS A 65 -31.15 -6.18 -33.87
N THR A 66 -30.17 -6.98 -34.24
CA THR A 66 -30.30 -8.11 -35.20
C THR A 66 -30.45 -9.47 -34.52
N SER A 67 -30.60 -9.47 -33.19
CA SER A 67 -30.80 -10.64 -32.34
C SER A 67 -31.72 -10.31 -31.16
N SER A 68 -32.02 -11.31 -30.31
CA SER A 68 -32.82 -11.12 -29.10
C SER A 68 -32.06 -10.34 -28.02
N GLY A 69 -30.76 -10.60 -27.85
CA GLY A 69 -29.90 -9.91 -26.88
C GLY A 69 -29.38 -8.56 -27.38
N VAL A 70 -29.71 -7.49 -26.66
CA VAL A 70 -29.27 -6.12 -27.00
C VAL A 70 -27.76 -5.94 -26.85
N PHE A 71 -27.16 -6.50 -25.80
CA PHE A 71 -25.71 -6.39 -25.55
C PHE A 71 -24.86 -7.15 -26.56
N ASN A 72 -25.43 -8.18 -27.20
CA ASN A 72 -24.72 -9.03 -28.15
C ASN A 72 -24.83 -8.55 -29.60
N SER A 73 -25.78 -7.68 -29.91
CA SER A 73 -26.06 -7.23 -31.29
C SER A 73 -26.04 -5.71 -31.48
N THR A 74 -25.64 -4.96 -30.45
CA THR A 74 -25.50 -3.50 -30.48
C THR A 74 -24.26 -3.07 -29.71
N ASN A 75 -23.92 -1.78 -29.78
CA ASN A 75 -22.87 -1.14 -29.00
C ASN A 75 -23.37 -0.56 -27.66
N ILE A 76 -24.50 -1.03 -27.13
CA ILE A 76 -25.15 -0.42 -25.95
C ILE A 76 -24.25 -0.37 -24.70
N ASP A 77 -23.41 -1.38 -24.45
CA ASP A 77 -22.49 -1.39 -23.29
C ASP A 77 -21.47 -0.24 -23.34
N TYR A 78 -20.92 0.01 -24.52
CA TYR A 78 -19.99 1.12 -24.74
C TYR A 78 -20.69 2.47 -24.50
N VAL A 79 -21.92 2.62 -24.98
CA VAL A 79 -22.71 3.85 -24.80
C VAL A 79 -23.05 4.07 -23.32
N LEU A 80 -23.60 3.06 -22.63
CA LEU A 80 -23.97 3.13 -21.21
C LEU A 80 -22.76 3.49 -20.32
N ARG A 81 -21.59 2.90 -20.59
CA ARG A 81 -20.35 3.22 -19.85
C ARG A 81 -19.90 4.66 -20.06
N ASN A 82 -19.96 5.18 -21.28
CA ASN A 82 -19.59 6.57 -21.56
C ASN A 82 -20.57 7.58 -20.96
N LEU A 83 -21.83 7.18 -20.77
CA LEU A 83 -22.84 7.96 -20.07
C LEU A 83 -22.74 7.83 -18.53
N GLY A 84 -21.84 7.00 -18.01
CA GLY A 84 -21.67 6.77 -16.57
C GLY A 84 -22.87 6.09 -15.90
N VAL A 85 -23.63 5.28 -16.66
CA VAL A 85 -24.83 4.61 -16.14
C VAL A 85 -24.46 3.40 -15.31
N GLU A 86 -24.85 3.40 -14.03
CA GLU A 86 -24.69 2.25 -13.12
C GLU A 86 -26.01 1.48 -12.89
N PHE A 87 -27.15 2.16 -13.01
CA PHE A 87 -28.49 1.59 -12.80
C PHE A 87 -29.26 1.48 -14.11
N LEU A 88 -29.75 0.30 -14.44
CA LEU A 88 -30.49 0.04 -15.67
C LEU A 88 -31.93 -0.40 -15.36
N VAL A 89 -32.90 0.41 -15.79
CA VAL A 89 -34.33 0.09 -15.69
C VAL A 89 -34.79 -0.52 -17.01
N VAL A 90 -35.20 -1.78 -16.98
CA VAL A 90 -35.60 -2.57 -18.15
C VAL A 90 -37.11 -2.74 -18.18
N MET A 91 -37.72 -2.38 -19.31
CA MET A 91 -39.12 -2.64 -19.63
C MET A 91 -39.28 -2.92 -21.13
N GLY A 92 -40.26 -3.71 -21.53
CA GLY A 92 -40.47 -4.01 -22.95
C GLY A 92 -41.26 -5.28 -23.27
N PHE A 93 -41.16 -5.72 -24.52
CA PHE A 93 -41.91 -6.86 -25.04
C PHE A 93 -41.04 -8.13 -25.08
N LEU A 94 -41.69 -9.28 -24.93
CA LEU A 94 -41.11 -10.61 -24.78
C LEU A 94 -40.27 -10.74 -23.50
N THR A 95 -40.98 -10.75 -22.36
CA THR A 95 -40.40 -10.95 -21.01
C THR A 95 -39.46 -12.14 -20.95
N ASP A 96 -39.83 -13.25 -21.58
CA ASP A 96 -39.11 -14.52 -21.60
C ASP A 96 -38.06 -14.64 -22.72
N GLN A 97 -37.76 -13.54 -23.42
CA GLN A 97 -36.74 -13.51 -24.47
C GLN A 97 -35.87 -12.25 -24.35
N CYS A 98 -36.26 -11.17 -25.03
CA CYS A 98 -35.42 -9.98 -25.16
C CYS A 98 -35.20 -9.27 -23.82
N VAL A 99 -36.23 -9.23 -22.97
CA VAL A 99 -36.13 -8.64 -21.62
C VAL A 99 -35.24 -9.50 -20.73
N ASP A 100 -35.46 -10.81 -20.69
CA ASP A 100 -34.65 -11.76 -19.92
C ASP A 100 -33.16 -11.66 -20.28
N MET A 101 -32.84 -11.73 -21.57
CA MET A 101 -31.45 -11.60 -22.04
C MET A 101 -30.84 -10.24 -21.67
N ALA A 102 -31.58 -9.13 -21.84
CA ALA A 102 -31.08 -7.82 -21.48
C ALA A 102 -30.80 -7.71 -19.97
N VAL A 103 -31.66 -8.29 -19.14
CA VAL A 103 -31.50 -8.31 -17.68
C VAL A 103 -30.26 -9.11 -17.28
N ARG A 104 -30.11 -10.34 -17.78
CA ARG A 104 -28.98 -11.21 -17.44
C ARG A 104 -27.65 -10.64 -17.95
N ASP A 105 -27.60 -10.23 -19.21
CA ASP A 105 -26.40 -9.66 -19.81
C ASP A 105 -25.99 -8.37 -19.08
N ALA A 106 -26.94 -7.52 -18.69
CA ALA A 106 -26.64 -6.31 -17.92
C ALA A 106 -26.12 -6.64 -16.52
N ALA A 107 -26.74 -7.60 -15.83
CA ALA A 107 -26.29 -8.04 -14.51
C ALA A 107 -24.86 -8.59 -14.56
N ASP A 108 -24.56 -9.47 -15.52
CA ASP A 108 -23.21 -10.04 -15.72
C ASP A 108 -22.16 -8.98 -16.10
N LYS A 109 -22.59 -7.89 -16.73
CA LYS A 109 -21.74 -6.74 -17.08
C LYS A 109 -21.56 -5.73 -15.95
N GLY A 110 -22.18 -5.95 -14.79
CA GLY A 110 -22.02 -5.15 -13.58
C GLY A 110 -23.02 -3.99 -13.42
N TYR A 111 -24.11 -3.95 -14.18
CA TYR A 111 -25.17 -2.95 -13.99
C TYR A 111 -26.12 -3.37 -12.87
N GLN A 112 -26.61 -2.41 -12.08
CA GLN A 112 -27.71 -2.63 -11.14
C GLN A 112 -29.04 -2.60 -11.88
N VAL A 113 -29.65 -3.78 -12.07
CA VAL A 113 -30.82 -3.92 -12.95
C VAL A 113 -32.12 -3.88 -12.16
N ILE A 114 -33.08 -3.09 -12.64
CA ILE A 114 -34.49 -3.11 -12.22
C ILE A 114 -35.32 -3.55 -13.42
N CYS A 115 -36.12 -4.61 -13.28
CA CYS A 115 -37.11 -5.00 -14.29
C CYS A 115 -38.50 -4.55 -13.83
N ILE A 116 -39.19 -3.76 -14.65
CA ILE A 116 -40.54 -3.30 -14.34
C ILE A 116 -41.55 -4.34 -14.83
N SER A 117 -42.03 -5.19 -13.93
CA SER A 117 -42.82 -6.39 -14.27
C SER A 117 -44.09 -6.06 -15.03
N ASP A 118 -44.89 -5.11 -14.54
CA ASP A 118 -46.15 -4.68 -15.15
C ASP A 118 -45.96 -3.77 -16.39
N ALA A 119 -44.71 -3.40 -16.70
CA ALA A 119 -44.32 -2.77 -17.96
C ALA A 119 -43.60 -3.76 -18.90
N CYS A 120 -43.62 -5.05 -18.58
CA CYS A 120 -43.15 -6.14 -19.43
C CYS A 120 -44.30 -7.06 -19.84
N THR A 121 -44.21 -7.70 -21.00
CA THR A 121 -45.21 -8.69 -21.41
C THR A 121 -44.63 -9.75 -22.36
N THR A 122 -45.29 -10.90 -22.47
CA THR A 122 -45.02 -11.92 -23.50
C THR A 122 -46.35 -12.60 -23.88
N HIS A 123 -46.30 -13.62 -24.73
CA HIS A 123 -47.49 -14.24 -25.35
C HIS A 123 -48.56 -14.74 -24.37
N THR A 124 -48.17 -15.16 -23.16
CA THR A 124 -49.11 -15.60 -22.12
C THR A 124 -48.65 -15.13 -20.74
N GLN A 125 -49.61 -14.96 -19.84
CA GLN A 125 -49.34 -14.60 -18.44
C GLN A 125 -48.44 -15.63 -17.74
N GLU A 126 -48.67 -16.92 -17.99
CA GLU A 126 -47.85 -18.00 -17.44
C GLU A 126 -46.38 -17.89 -17.88
N ARG A 127 -46.11 -17.63 -19.17
CA ARG A 127 -44.75 -17.42 -19.68
C ARG A 127 -44.10 -16.19 -19.07
N HIS A 128 -44.87 -15.11 -18.90
CA HIS A 128 -44.41 -13.88 -18.25
C HIS A 128 -43.95 -14.15 -16.81
N GLU A 129 -44.80 -14.79 -16.02
CA GLU A 129 -44.50 -15.14 -14.61
C GLU A 129 -43.36 -16.15 -14.49
N ASN A 130 -43.28 -17.12 -15.39
CA ASN A 130 -42.17 -18.07 -15.44
C ASN A 130 -40.84 -17.38 -15.70
N ALA A 131 -40.79 -16.43 -16.63
CA ALA A 131 -39.58 -15.67 -16.92
C ALA A 131 -39.17 -14.77 -15.77
N LEU A 132 -40.10 -14.01 -15.19
CA LEU A 132 -39.83 -13.17 -14.01
C LEU A 132 -39.25 -14.02 -12.86
N ARG A 133 -39.78 -15.24 -12.64
CA ARG A 133 -39.21 -16.17 -11.66
C ARG A 133 -37.82 -16.66 -12.05
N ALA A 134 -37.59 -16.94 -13.34
CA ALA A 134 -36.32 -17.47 -13.84
C ALA A 134 -35.17 -16.46 -13.76
N PHE A 135 -35.41 -15.18 -14.06
CA PHE A 135 -34.38 -14.14 -14.03
C PHE A 135 -34.45 -13.20 -12.82
N GLY A 136 -35.43 -13.36 -11.92
CA GLY A 136 -35.57 -12.51 -10.74
C GLY A 136 -34.36 -12.51 -9.80
N GLY A 137 -33.46 -13.51 -9.89
CA GLY A 137 -32.18 -13.50 -9.18
C GLY A 137 -31.13 -12.54 -9.76
N TYR A 138 -31.36 -11.97 -10.95
CA TYR A 138 -30.42 -11.11 -11.68
C TYR A 138 -30.84 -9.63 -11.67
N CYS A 139 -32.03 -9.30 -11.16
CA CYS A 139 -32.53 -7.92 -11.08
C CYS A 139 -33.53 -7.73 -9.94
N ARG A 140 -33.76 -6.48 -9.55
CA ARG A 140 -34.92 -6.11 -8.72
C ARG A 140 -36.16 -6.09 -9.60
N ILE A 141 -37.18 -6.86 -9.24
CA ILE A 141 -38.47 -6.81 -9.94
C ILE A 141 -39.37 -5.83 -9.20
N MET A 142 -39.90 -4.84 -9.92
CA MET A 142 -40.79 -3.82 -9.37
C MET A 142 -42.01 -3.63 -10.27
N THR A 143 -43.13 -3.26 -9.69
CA THR A 143 -44.26 -2.69 -10.43
C THR A 143 -43.98 -1.23 -10.78
N THR A 144 -44.72 -0.70 -11.74
CA THR A 144 -44.64 0.71 -12.15
C THR A 144 -44.84 1.64 -10.96
N ASN A 145 -45.80 1.32 -10.08
CA ASN A 145 -46.12 2.15 -8.91
C ASN A 145 -45.00 2.12 -7.86
N GLU A 146 -44.43 0.95 -7.56
CA GLU A 146 -43.30 0.84 -6.63
C GLU A 146 -42.10 1.62 -7.13
N PHE A 147 -41.78 1.51 -8.42
CA PHE A 147 -40.67 2.24 -9.03
C PHE A 147 -40.87 3.75 -8.97
N ILE A 148 -42.10 4.23 -9.27
CA ILE A 148 -42.43 5.66 -9.19
C ILE A 148 -42.34 6.18 -7.74
N GLN A 149 -42.83 5.42 -6.78
CA GLN A 149 -42.73 5.78 -5.36
C GLN A 149 -41.29 5.87 -4.89
N GLU A 150 -40.43 4.96 -5.34
CA GLU A 150 -39.00 4.98 -5.01
C GLU A 150 -38.32 6.25 -5.54
N ILE A 151 -38.46 6.56 -6.83
CA ILE A 151 -37.81 7.73 -7.43
C ILE A 151 -38.38 9.07 -6.93
N GLN A 152 -39.67 9.12 -6.58
CA GLN A 152 -40.30 10.32 -5.99
C GLN A 152 -39.97 10.46 -4.50
N GLY A 153 -39.86 9.34 -3.77
CA GLY A 153 -39.43 9.31 -2.37
C GLY A 153 -38.00 9.81 -2.20
N SER A 154 -37.08 9.44 -3.10
CA SER A 154 -35.70 9.93 -3.10
C SER A 154 -35.57 11.44 -3.39
N ASN A 155 -36.55 12.06 -4.05
CA ASN A 155 -36.54 13.50 -4.34
C ASN A 155 -37.02 14.38 -3.17
N ASN A 156 -37.75 13.83 -2.20
CA ASN A 156 -38.17 14.57 -1.00
C ASN A 156 -37.08 14.66 0.09
N PHE A 157 -35.94 13.98 -0.08
CA PHE A 157 -34.82 13.98 0.88
C PHE A 157 -33.69 14.98 0.54
N LYS A 158 -33.83 15.78 -0.52
CA LYS A 158 -32.84 16.81 -0.88
C LYS A 158 -33.06 18.18 -0.22
N ASN A 159 -34.11 18.36 0.59
CA ASN A 159 -34.31 19.59 1.36
C ASN A 159 -34.67 19.26 2.82
N SER A 160 -33.92 19.88 3.73
CA SER A 160 -34.07 19.97 5.19
C SER A 160 -33.34 18.93 6.07
N ASP A 161 -32.46 19.50 6.89
CA ASP A 161 -31.82 18.98 8.10
C ASP A 161 -32.72 18.21 9.07
N SER A 162 -32.03 17.43 9.91
CA SER A 162 -32.41 16.96 11.24
C SER A 162 -33.29 15.69 11.36
N SER A 163 -32.66 14.65 11.92
CA SER A 163 -33.21 13.66 12.85
C SER A 163 -34.72 13.37 12.80
N ILE A 164 -35.10 12.19 12.28
CA ILE A 164 -36.43 11.62 12.51
C ILE A 164 -36.30 10.23 13.12
N LYS A 165 -36.70 10.13 14.39
CA LYS A 165 -37.03 8.89 15.10
C LYS A 165 -38.25 8.27 14.42
N VAL A 166 -38.17 7.01 14.02
CA VAL A 166 -39.33 6.24 13.55
C VAL A 166 -39.95 5.50 14.74
N SER A 167 -41.14 5.94 15.14
CA SER A 167 -42.04 5.20 16.00
C SER A 167 -42.71 4.09 15.16
N ILE A 168 -42.44 2.83 15.48
CA ILE A 168 -43.05 1.67 14.81
C ILE A 168 -44.44 1.45 15.41
N ASN A 169 -45.46 1.40 14.55
CA ASN A 169 -46.82 0.98 14.93
C ASN A 169 -46.95 -0.56 14.91
N ASP A 170 -47.55 -1.09 15.97
CA ASP A 170 -47.55 -2.49 16.43
C ASP A 170 -48.45 -3.49 15.65
N GLN A 171 -48.58 -3.41 14.32
CA GLN A 171 -49.54 -4.28 13.59
C GLN A 171 -49.06 -4.99 12.30
N GLN A 172 -47.76 -5.17 12.08
CA GLN A 172 -47.25 -6.09 11.05
C GLN A 172 -46.17 -7.02 11.61
N LYS A 173 -46.58 -7.96 12.47
CA LYS A 173 -45.83 -9.20 12.74
C LYS A 173 -46.47 -10.31 11.92
N ASN A 174 -45.69 -10.92 11.01
CA ASN A 174 -45.90 -12.23 10.35
C ASN A 174 -46.14 -12.24 8.83
N LEU A 175 -45.26 -11.62 8.06
CA LEU A 175 -44.91 -12.06 6.70
C LEU A 175 -43.40 -11.86 6.48
N SER A 176 -42.61 -12.84 6.94
CA SER A 176 -41.16 -12.86 6.77
C SER A 176 -40.78 -13.34 5.38
N VAL A 177 -40.76 -12.44 4.41
CA VAL A 177 -39.96 -12.64 3.19
C VAL A 177 -38.52 -12.35 3.59
N SER A 178 -37.68 -13.38 3.69
CA SER A 178 -36.25 -13.19 3.96
C SER A 178 -35.58 -12.66 2.70
N VAL A 179 -35.57 -11.33 2.57
CA VAL A 179 -34.49 -10.66 1.85
C VAL A 179 -33.23 -11.15 2.55
N ARG A 180 -32.46 -12.05 1.95
CA ARG A 180 -31.10 -12.31 2.41
C ARG A 180 -30.36 -11.00 2.22
N SER A 181 -30.30 -10.18 3.27
CA SER A 181 -29.37 -9.07 3.36
C SER A 181 -27.98 -9.70 3.29
N TYR A 182 -27.38 -9.67 2.10
CA TYR A 182 -25.98 -10.06 1.98
C TYR A 182 -25.20 -9.04 2.81
N LEU A 183 -24.53 -9.52 3.85
CA LEU A 183 -23.61 -8.71 4.63
C LEU A 183 -22.55 -8.16 3.66
N GLN A 184 -22.48 -6.85 3.54
CA GLN A 184 -21.38 -6.20 2.85
C GLN A 184 -20.19 -6.10 3.80
N PRO A 185 -18.95 -6.30 3.33
CA PRO A 185 -17.78 -6.05 4.14
C PRO A 185 -17.75 -4.61 4.63
N THR A 186 -17.68 -4.42 5.95
CA THR A 186 -17.46 -3.11 6.55
C THR A 186 -16.04 -2.65 6.25
N VAL A 187 -15.87 -1.38 5.88
CA VAL A 187 -14.53 -0.79 5.70
C VAL A 187 -13.88 -0.65 7.08
N LEU A 188 -12.67 -1.16 7.21
CA LEU A 188 -11.91 -1.09 8.46
C LEU A 188 -10.73 -0.14 8.29
N THR A 189 -10.50 0.69 9.30
CA THR A 189 -9.26 1.46 9.45
C THR A 189 -8.41 0.81 10.53
N MET A 190 -7.12 0.62 10.29
CA MET A 190 -6.19 0.00 11.24
C MET A 190 -5.28 1.03 11.89
N LEU A 191 -5.29 1.09 13.22
CA LEU A 191 -4.29 1.80 14.01
C LEU A 191 -3.04 0.94 14.11
N VAL A 192 -1.92 1.42 13.60
CA VAL A 192 -0.68 0.62 13.47
C VAL A 192 0.50 1.23 14.23
N THR A 193 1.36 0.36 14.73
CA THR A 193 2.71 0.65 15.23
C THR A 193 3.69 -0.30 14.55
N THR A 194 4.90 0.18 14.26
CA THR A 194 6.00 -0.68 13.84
C THR A 194 6.91 -0.91 15.04
N ASP A 195 7.00 -2.15 15.50
CA ASP A 195 7.73 -2.46 16.74
C ASP A 195 9.24 -2.68 16.51
N LEU A 196 9.92 -3.18 17.55
CA LEU A 196 11.37 -3.40 17.58
C LEU A 196 11.85 -4.44 16.56
N THR A 197 10.98 -5.31 16.06
CA THR A 197 11.27 -6.28 15.00
C THR A 197 11.01 -5.74 13.60
N GLY A 198 10.56 -4.49 13.47
CA GLY A 198 10.23 -3.91 12.17
C GLY A 198 8.95 -4.45 11.54
N ILE A 199 8.13 -5.17 12.31
CA ILE A 199 6.81 -5.66 11.89
C ILE A 199 5.76 -4.61 12.26
N THR A 200 4.86 -4.34 11.31
CA THR A 200 3.74 -3.43 11.50
C THR A 200 2.56 -4.18 12.11
N ARG A 201 2.19 -3.84 13.35
CA ARG A 201 1.13 -4.49 14.12
C ARG A 201 0.09 -3.46 14.55
N GLY A 202 -1.14 -3.88 14.85
CA GLY A 202 -2.19 -2.92 15.14
C GLY A 202 -3.55 -3.52 15.45
N ARG A 203 -4.57 -2.66 15.53
CA ARG A 203 -5.98 -3.06 15.66
C ARG A 203 -6.85 -2.29 14.69
N ALA A 204 -7.82 -2.99 14.13
CA ALA A 204 -8.77 -2.43 13.18
C ALA A 204 -10.11 -2.09 13.85
N PHE A 205 -10.78 -1.06 13.35
CA PHE A 205 -12.12 -0.64 13.77
C PHE A 205 -12.92 -0.18 12.53
N PRO A 206 -14.27 -0.18 12.57
CA PRO A 206 -15.08 0.34 11.48
C PRO A 206 -14.73 1.79 11.15
N THR A 207 -14.40 2.10 9.90
CA THR A 207 -13.90 3.44 9.51
C THR A 207 -14.88 4.57 9.88
N GLU A 208 -16.18 4.30 9.91
CA GLU A 208 -17.20 5.25 10.34
C GLU A 208 -17.09 5.66 11.83
N ALA A 209 -16.44 4.85 12.67
CA ALA A 209 -16.23 5.11 14.09
C ALA A 209 -14.93 5.89 14.37
N ILE A 210 -14.22 6.36 13.35
CA ILE A 210 -12.88 6.95 13.48
C ILE A 210 -12.78 8.12 14.46
N ASP A 211 -13.86 8.89 14.62
CA ASP A 211 -13.88 10.03 15.53
C ASP A 211 -13.76 9.62 17.02
N ASP A 212 -14.18 8.41 17.37
CA ASP A 212 -14.04 7.86 18.73
C ASP A 212 -12.58 7.51 19.08
N TYR A 213 -11.76 7.25 18.04
CA TYR A 213 -10.40 6.77 18.18
C TYR A 213 -9.36 7.88 18.13
N TRP A 214 -9.68 9.09 17.65
CA TRP A 214 -8.66 10.14 17.50
C TRP A 214 -7.97 10.55 18.80
N ASN A 215 -8.75 10.66 19.88
CA ASN A 215 -8.23 11.16 21.15
C ASN A 215 -7.87 10.02 22.12
N SER A 216 -8.55 8.88 21.98
CA SER A 216 -8.39 7.76 22.91
C SER A 216 -7.52 6.64 22.35
N GLY A 217 -7.35 6.55 21.03
CA GLY A 217 -6.68 5.45 20.38
C GLY A 217 -7.37 4.11 20.59
N CYS A 218 -6.63 3.01 20.49
CA CYS A 218 -7.11 1.67 20.87
C CYS A 218 -6.20 1.03 21.92
N GLY A 219 -6.72 0.06 22.68
CA GLY A 219 -5.90 -0.68 23.65
C GLY A 219 -4.73 -1.42 23.00
N TRP A 220 -3.62 -1.54 23.72
CA TRP A 220 -2.40 -2.23 23.32
C TRP A 220 -1.76 -2.94 24.52
N VAL A 221 -0.82 -3.85 24.26
CA VAL A 221 -0.25 -4.72 25.30
C VAL A 221 1.27 -4.51 25.40
N PRO A 222 1.84 -4.21 26.57
CA PRO A 222 3.29 -4.02 26.75
C PRO A 222 4.15 -5.16 26.19
N ALA A 223 3.78 -6.41 26.49
CA ALA A 223 4.50 -7.62 26.09
C ALA A 223 4.63 -7.81 24.56
N SER A 224 3.78 -7.14 23.77
CA SER A 224 3.93 -7.14 22.29
C SER A 224 5.27 -6.59 21.84
N SER A 225 5.87 -5.66 22.60
CA SER A 225 7.19 -5.07 22.29
C SER A 225 8.33 -6.08 22.42
N ALA A 226 8.09 -7.23 23.06
CA ALA A 226 9.08 -8.29 23.28
C ALA A 226 8.85 -9.53 22.40
N LEU A 227 7.97 -9.43 21.39
CA LEU A 227 7.80 -10.48 20.38
C LEU A 227 9.06 -10.58 19.52
N THR A 228 9.56 -11.79 19.31
CA THR A 228 10.57 -12.07 18.28
C THR A 228 9.93 -12.05 16.89
N PRO A 229 10.72 -12.06 15.80
CA PRO A 229 10.19 -12.23 14.45
C PRO A 229 9.36 -13.51 14.26
N GLN A 230 9.54 -14.51 15.12
CA GLN A 230 8.82 -15.78 15.11
C GLN A 230 7.55 -15.77 15.97
N ASP A 231 7.08 -14.59 16.39
CA ASP A 231 5.90 -14.38 17.24
C ASP A 231 5.97 -15.06 18.62
N VAL A 232 7.19 -15.23 19.16
CA VAL A 232 7.39 -15.72 20.54
C VAL A 232 7.73 -14.55 21.45
N ILE A 233 7.02 -14.41 22.57
CA ILE A 233 7.34 -13.40 23.58
C ILE A 233 8.56 -13.89 24.37
N ALA A 234 9.61 -13.08 24.44
CA ALA A 234 10.82 -13.47 25.19
C ALA A 234 10.53 -13.61 26.69
N ASP A 235 10.83 -14.77 27.28
CA ASP A 235 10.55 -15.08 28.70
C ASP A 235 11.16 -14.06 29.69
N SER A 236 12.33 -13.51 29.35
CA SER A 236 13.08 -12.55 30.16
C SER A 236 12.65 -11.09 29.94
N ASN A 237 11.51 -10.83 29.29
CA ASN A 237 11.03 -9.47 29.05
C ASN A 237 10.63 -8.76 30.37
N PRO A 238 10.76 -7.42 30.44
CA PRO A 238 10.48 -6.69 31.68
C PRO A 238 8.98 -6.43 31.95
N TRP A 239 8.07 -6.88 31.07
CA TRP A 239 6.64 -6.49 31.11
C TRP A 239 5.73 -7.54 31.73
N GLY A 240 6.03 -8.84 31.56
CA GLY A 240 5.19 -9.93 32.05
C GLY A 240 3.78 -9.93 31.41
N SER A 241 2.77 -10.34 32.18
CA SER A 241 1.36 -10.43 31.74
C SER A 241 0.48 -9.26 32.23
N HIS A 242 1.09 -8.16 32.68
CA HIS A 242 0.38 -7.03 33.31
C HIS A 242 0.54 -5.73 32.51
N GLY A 243 -0.38 -4.80 32.76
CA GLY A 243 -0.37 -3.46 32.17
C GLY A 243 -1.18 -3.36 30.88
N ASP A 244 -1.64 -2.15 30.60
CA ASP A 244 -2.40 -1.79 29.41
C ASP A 244 -1.80 -0.52 28.82
N LEU A 245 -1.66 -0.50 27.49
CA LEU A 245 -1.18 0.65 26.73
C LEU A 245 -2.28 1.13 25.78
N ARG A 246 -2.02 2.24 25.10
CA ARG A 246 -2.84 2.72 23.98
C ARG A 246 -1.97 2.93 22.74
N LEU A 247 -2.52 2.62 21.57
CA LEU A 247 -2.03 3.12 20.29
C LEU A 247 -2.76 4.44 20.01
N LEU A 248 -2.09 5.56 20.17
CA LEU A 248 -2.64 6.88 19.91
C LEU A 248 -2.37 7.30 18.46
N PRO A 249 -3.41 7.50 17.62
CA PRO A 249 -3.22 7.80 16.21
C PRO A 249 -2.70 9.20 15.95
N ASP A 250 -1.75 9.31 15.01
CA ASP A 250 -1.35 10.59 14.42
C ASP A 250 -2.18 10.86 13.16
N ARG A 251 -2.99 11.93 13.21
CA ARG A 251 -3.87 12.31 12.09
C ARG A 251 -3.11 12.55 10.78
N LYS A 252 -1.88 13.05 10.85
CA LYS A 252 -1.09 13.40 9.65
C LYS A 252 -0.47 12.17 8.97
N SER A 253 -0.46 11.03 9.64
CA SER A 253 0.18 9.80 9.15
C SER A 253 -0.79 8.86 8.42
N ARG A 254 -2.08 9.21 8.34
CA ARG A 254 -3.10 8.36 7.71
C ARG A 254 -2.78 8.10 6.25
N VAL A 255 -2.81 6.83 5.87
CA VAL A 255 -2.67 6.36 4.49
C VAL A 255 -3.94 5.63 4.09
N ARG A 256 -4.55 6.06 2.99
CA ARG A 256 -5.77 5.45 2.46
C ARG A 256 -5.66 5.23 0.95
N ILE A 257 -5.86 4.00 0.50
CA ILE A 257 -5.87 3.61 -0.91
C ILE A 257 -7.21 2.91 -1.18
N SER A 258 -8.05 3.55 -1.99
CA SER A 258 -9.43 3.10 -2.26
C SER A 258 -9.58 2.16 -3.46
N ASN A 259 -8.51 1.95 -4.23
CA ASN A 259 -8.51 1.11 -5.42
C ASN A 259 -7.15 0.45 -5.65
N GLY A 260 -7.17 -0.72 -6.28
CA GLY A 260 -5.97 -1.48 -6.60
C GLY A 260 -6.23 -2.44 -7.76
N PRO A 261 -5.27 -3.34 -8.06
CA PRO A 261 -5.40 -4.32 -9.13
C PRO A 261 -6.57 -5.29 -8.96
N ASP A 262 -6.97 -5.58 -7.71
CA ASP A 262 -8.21 -6.33 -7.43
C ASP A 262 -9.34 -5.34 -7.07
N PRO A 263 -10.35 -5.16 -7.94
CA PRO A 263 -11.45 -4.23 -7.71
C PRO A 263 -12.36 -4.65 -6.54
N THR A 264 -12.21 -5.88 -6.03
CA THR A 264 -12.96 -6.41 -4.90
C THR A 264 -12.15 -6.41 -3.59
N ALA A 265 -10.87 -6.02 -3.65
CA ALA A 265 -10.05 -5.93 -2.46
C ALA A 265 -10.59 -4.86 -1.49
N PRO A 266 -10.54 -5.11 -0.17
CA PRO A 266 -10.85 -4.09 0.83
C PRO A 266 -9.95 -2.86 0.68
N ILE A 267 -10.48 -1.70 1.05
CA ILE A 267 -9.71 -0.46 1.12
C ILE A 267 -8.53 -0.66 2.09
N PHE A 268 -7.33 -0.30 1.64
CA PHE A 268 -6.17 -0.20 2.51
C PHE A 268 -6.25 1.14 3.25
N ASP A 269 -6.51 1.13 4.57
CA ASP A 269 -6.62 2.33 5.39
C ASP A 269 -5.93 2.12 6.74
N ILE A 270 -4.76 2.73 6.90
CA ILE A 270 -3.92 2.62 8.10
C ILE A 270 -3.57 3.99 8.67
N ILE A 271 -3.33 4.06 9.98
CA ILE A 271 -2.88 5.27 10.68
C ILE A 271 -1.75 4.90 11.62
N HIS A 272 -0.57 5.52 11.45
CA HIS A 272 0.55 5.31 12.37
C HIS A 272 0.26 5.93 13.73
N CYS A 273 0.60 5.18 14.76
CA CYS A 273 0.31 5.50 16.13
C CYS A 273 1.58 5.57 16.98
N ASP A 274 1.52 6.39 18.01
CA ASP A 274 2.47 6.33 19.11
C ASP A 274 1.93 5.38 20.19
N ILE A 275 2.83 4.68 20.87
CA ILE A 275 2.46 3.86 22.01
C ILE A 275 2.53 4.75 23.25
N ILE A 276 1.45 4.81 24.01
CA ILE A 276 1.35 5.60 25.23
C ILE A 276 0.79 4.75 26.38
N GLU A 277 1.08 5.19 27.59
CA GLU A 277 0.41 4.73 28.81
C GLU A 277 -1.06 5.17 28.84
N THR A 278 -1.85 4.52 29.70
CA THR A 278 -3.27 4.89 29.89
C THR A 278 -3.48 6.30 30.44
N ASP A 279 -2.45 6.91 31.05
CA ASP A 279 -2.46 8.29 31.53
C ASP A 279 -1.98 9.33 30.48
N GLY A 280 -1.66 8.88 29.26
CA GLY A 280 -1.21 9.75 28.17
C GLY A 280 0.30 9.93 28.08
N LYS A 281 1.10 9.41 29.02
CA LYS A 281 2.56 9.50 28.93
C LYS A 281 3.10 8.65 27.78
N ALA A 282 4.14 9.17 27.12
CA ALA A 282 4.90 8.43 26.12
C ALA A 282 5.43 7.10 26.69
N TRP A 283 5.16 6.00 25.99
CA TRP A 283 5.71 4.70 26.36
C TRP A 283 7.20 4.63 25.97
N PRO A 284 8.12 4.30 26.90
CA PRO A 284 9.56 4.37 26.65
C PRO A 284 10.08 3.37 25.62
N VAL A 285 9.27 2.40 25.17
CA VAL A 285 9.63 1.40 24.15
C VAL A 285 9.03 1.72 22.79
N CYS A 286 8.31 2.84 22.63
CA CYS A 286 7.76 3.22 21.33
C CYS A 286 8.88 3.68 20.37
N PRO A 287 9.14 2.98 19.25
CA PRO A 287 10.22 3.36 18.33
C PRO A 287 9.95 4.68 17.61
N ARG A 288 8.68 4.91 17.27
CA ARG A 288 8.22 6.14 16.60
C ARG A 288 8.41 7.37 17.48
N GLU A 289 8.11 7.26 18.77
CA GLU A 289 8.36 8.31 19.76
C GLU A 289 9.85 8.54 20.00
N LEU A 290 10.67 7.49 20.07
CA LEU A 290 12.13 7.65 20.16
C LEU A 290 12.67 8.48 18.98
N LEU A 291 12.24 8.18 17.76
CA LEU A 291 12.63 8.97 16.59
C LEU A 291 12.13 10.41 16.71
N ARG A 292 10.87 10.63 17.11
CA ARG A 292 10.31 11.98 17.30
C ARG A 292 11.16 12.80 18.28
N GLN A 293 11.48 12.24 19.43
CA GLN A 293 12.32 12.91 20.44
C GLN A 293 13.72 13.21 19.91
N GLU A 294 14.29 12.32 19.10
CA GLU A 294 15.60 12.56 18.50
C GLU A 294 15.55 13.68 17.45
N ILE A 295 14.51 13.74 16.61
CA ILE A 295 14.27 14.86 15.69
C ILE A 295 14.10 16.18 16.45
N GLU A 296 13.37 16.17 17.56
CA GLU A 296 13.23 17.35 18.44
C GLU A 296 14.58 17.78 19.03
N ARG A 297 15.47 16.85 19.40
CA ARG A 297 16.83 17.19 19.85
C ARG A 297 17.65 17.84 18.74
N TYR A 298 17.57 17.36 17.50
CA TYR A 298 18.22 18.01 16.36
C TYR A 298 17.74 19.45 16.18
N GLN A 299 16.42 19.68 16.25
CA GLN A 299 15.85 21.02 16.11
C GLN A 299 16.21 21.94 17.29
N GLN A 300 15.96 21.49 18.52
CA GLN A 300 16.08 22.34 19.72
C GLN A 300 17.52 22.55 20.18
N MET A 301 18.37 21.52 20.08
CA MET A 301 19.74 21.60 20.59
C MET A 301 20.73 22.07 19.53
N LEU A 302 20.49 21.74 18.26
CA LEU A 302 21.45 22.00 17.18
C LEU A 302 20.93 23.02 16.15
N GLY A 303 19.64 23.36 16.15
CA GLY A 303 19.04 24.22 15.12
C GLY A 303 18.98 23.56 13.76
N LEU A 304 18.83 22.22 13.73
CA LEU A 304 18.93 21.41 12.51
C LEU A 304 17.61 20.72 12.18
N ARG A 305 17.31 20.62 10.88
CA ARG A 305 16.25 19.79 10.31
C ARG A 305 16.87 18.59 9.62
N VAL A 306 16.21 17.44 9.74
CA VAL A 306 16.65 16.17 9.16
C VAL A 306 15.73 15.79 8.02
N ILE A 307 16.31 15.61 6.84
CA ILE A 307 15.63 15.19 5.63
C ILE A 307 16.14 13.79 5.27
N ALA A 308 15.22 12.86 5.02
CA ALA A 308 15.60 11.47 4.77
C ALA A 308 14.75 10.79 3.70
N ALA A 309 15.34 9.82 3.02
CA ALA A 309 14.67 8.88 2.12
C ALA A 309 15.22 7.48 2.36
N PHE A 310 14.33 6.48 2.32
CA PHE A 310 14.71 5.08 2.33
C PHE A 310 14.52 4.51 0.92
N GLU A 311 15.55 3.85 0.39
CA GLU A 311 15.46 3.01 -0.79
C GLU A 311 15.20 1.58 -0.34
N HIS A 312 14.22 0.90 -0.94
CA HIS A 312 13.88 -0.47 -0.58
C HIS A 312 14.04 -1.40 -1.77
N GLU A 313 14.94 -2.37 -1.61
CA GLU A 313 15.02 -3.54 -2.47
C GLU A 313 14.11 -4.65 -1.92
N PHE A 314 13.48 -5.39 -2.83
CA PHE A 314 12.66 -6.54 -2.48
C PHE A 314 12.64 -7.58 -3.60
N THR A 315 12.30 -8.81 -3.23
CA THR A 315 12.11 -9.92 -4.16
C THR A 315 10.63 -10.21 -4.35
N LEU A 316 10.21 -10.39 -5.59
CA LEU A 316 8.84 -10.76 -5.93
C LEU A 316 8.74 -12.25 -6.29
N ASN A 317 7.91 -12.99 -5.56
CA ASN A 317 7.63 -14.41 -5.77
C ASN A 317 6.19 -14.63 -6.27
N GLY A 318 5.96 -15.66 -7.07
CA GLY A 318 4.62 -16.00 -7.60
C GLY A 318 4.68 -16.82 -8.89
N ARG A 319 3.54 -17.38 -9.34
CA ARG A 319 3.47 -18.21 -10.58
C ARG A 319 3.94 -17.49 -11.84
N GLN A 320 3.89 -16.15 -11.84
CA GLN A 320 4.40 -15.33 -12.93
C GLN A 320 5.89 -15.00 -12.77
N CYS A 321 6.51 -15.20 -11.61
CA CYS A 321 7.92 -14.91 -11.37
C CYS A 321 8.82 -16.06 -11.82
N MET A 322 8.97 -16.24 -13.14
CA MET A 322 10.01 -17.11 -13.71
C MET A 322 10.57 -16.51 -15.00
N SER A 323 11.85 -16.13 -14.97
CA SER A 323 12.87 -16.53 -15.95
C SER A 323 14.22 -15.92 -15.56
N ASP A 324 15.33 -16.49 -16.06
CA ASP A 324 16.67 -15.89 -16.05
C ASP A 324 16.70 -14.60 -16.88
N LEU A 325 15.99 -13.58 -16.40
CA LEU A 325 15.98 -12.26 -17.00
C LEU A 325 17.29 -11.55 -16.67
N PRO A 326 17.94 -10.90 -17.65
CA PRO A 326 19.14 -10.13 -17.35
C PRO A 326 18.84 -9.02 -16.34
N ALA A 327 19.75 -8.85 -15.38
CA ALA A 327 19.76 -7.75 -14.43
C ALA A 327 19.57 -6.39 -15.14
N PHE A 328 18.88 -5.46 -14.48
CA PHE A 328 18.63 -4.09 -14.98
C PHE A 328 17.94 -3.99 -16.35
N SER A 329 17.42 -5.10 -16.90
CA SER A 329 16.94 -5.11 -18.28
C SER A 329 15.51 -4.58 -18.41
N LEU A 330 15.22 -3.96 -19.55
CA LEU A 330 13.86 -3.60 -19.93
C LEU A 330 12.93 -4.83 -19.91
N ARG A 331 13.45 -6.02 -20.24
CA ARG A 331 12.66 -7.26 -20.21
C ARG A 331 12.25 -7.64 -18.79
N ALA A 332 13.14 -7.51 -17.80
CA ALA A 332 12.82 -7.68 -16.38
C ALA A 332 11.73 -6.70 -15.92
N HIS A 333 11.85 -5.42 -16.28
CA HIS A 333 10.81 -4.43 -16.00
C HIS A 333 9.47 -4.77 -16.68
N ARG A 334 9.49 -5.09 -17.98
CA ARG A 334 8.26 -5.38 -18.75
C ARG A 334 7.55 -6.63 -18.26
N HIS A 335 8.28 -7.57 -17.68
CA HIS A 335 7.73 -8.80 -17.10
C HIS A 335 6.83 -8.54 -15.89
N VAL A 336 7.10 -7.46 -15.14
CA VAL A 336 6.28 -7.04 -13.98
C VAL A 336 5.63 -5.68 -14.20
N ALA A 337 5.45 -5.24 -15.46
CA ALA A 337 4.97 -3.89 -15.76
C ALA A 337 3.60 -3.57 -15.13
N ASP A 338 2.70 -4.55 -15.08
CA ASP A 338 1.39 -4.37 -14.46
C ASP A 338 1.52 -4.17 -12.95
N PHE A 339 2.35 -4.98 -12.28
CA PHE A 339 2.65 -4.80 -10.85
C PHE A 339 3.32 -3.46 -10.58
N ALA A 340 4.34 -3.09 -11.36
CA ALA A 340 5.05 -1.82 -11.24
C ALA A 340 4.10 -0.62 -11.40
N GLY A 341 3.21 -0.68 -12.40
CA GLY A 341 2.22 0.37 -12.65
C GLY A 341 1.25 0.54 -11.47
N TRP A 342 0.72 -0.56 -10.94
CA TRP A 342 -0.19 -0.54 -9.78
C TRP A 342 0.51 -0.10 -8.50
N LEU A 343 1.74 -0.57 -8.26
CA LEU A 343 2.53 -0.18 -7.09
C LEU A 343 2.79 1.33 -7.09
N VAL A 344 3.30 1.88 -8.19
CA VAL A 344 3.56 3.32 -8.31
C VAL A 344 2.26 4.12 -8.16
N ALA A 345 1.15 3.67 -8.76
CA ALA A 345 -0.14 4.34 -8.61
C ALA A 345 -0.63 4.34 -7.14
N ALA A 346 -0.52 3.22 -6.45
CA ALA A 346 -0.92 3.08 -5.05
C ALA A 346 -0.06 3.97 -4.12
N LEU A 347 1.26 3.95 -4.28
CA LEU A 347 2.18 4.81 -3.53
C LEU A 347 1.91 6.31 -3.78
N ARG A 348 1.58 6.71 -5.02
CA ARG A 348 1.17 8.09 -5.33
C ARG A 348 -0.13 8.47 -4.63
N SER A 349 -1.13 7.60 -4.67
CA SER A 349 -2.43 7.82 -4.00
C SER A 349 -2.25 7.96 -2.48
N ALA A 350 -1.31 7.21 -1.91
CA ALA A 350 -0.93 7.27 -0.50
C ALA A 350 -0.07 8.48 -0.09
N GLY A 351 0.31 9.37 -1.03
CA GLY A 351 1.19 10.51 -0.73
C GLY A 351 2.65 10.13 -0.42
N VAL A 352 3.09 8.94 -0.84
CA VAL A 352 4.47 8.43 -0.61
C VAL A 352 5.48 9.02 -1.60
N GLU A 353 5.01 9.63 -2.70
CA GLU A 353 5.85 10.30 -3.70
C GLU A 353 6.96 9.38 -4.30
N PRO A 354 6.60 8.25 -4.95
CA PRO A 354 7.58 7.38 -5.61
C PRO A 354 8.27 8.11 -6.78
N GLU A 355 9.60 7.93 -6.91
CA GLU A 355 10.41 8.53 -7.98
C GLU A 355 10.80 7.50 -9.04
N MET A 356 11.33 6.35 -8.62
CA MET A 356 11.81 5.31 -9.54
C MET A 356 11.35 3.93 -9.09
N PHE A 357 11.03 3.09 -10.07
CA PHE A 357 10.88 1.65 -9.94
C PHE A 357 11.82 1.00 -10.95
N LEU A 358 12.65 0.05 -10.52
CA LEU A 358 13.64 -0.57 -11.39
C LEU A 358 13.88 -2.05 -11.05
N PRO A 359 14.14 -2.91 -12.05
CA PRO A 359 14.67 -4.25 -11.81
C PRO A 359 16.14 -4.12 -11.39
N GLU A 360 16.50 -4.86 -10.35
CA GLU A 360 17.82 -4.82 -9.73
C GLU A 360 18.75 -5.93 -10.25
N TYR A 361 19.91 -6.10 -9.62
CA TYR A 361 20.90 -7.11 -9.97
C TYR A 361 20.41 -8.55 -9.76
N GLY A 362 19.63 -8.79 -8.71
CA GLY A 362 19.09 -10.09 -8.35
C GLY A 362 17.95 -10.58 -9.23
N ARG A 363 17.74 -11.90 -9.22
CA ARG A 363 16.58 -12.52 -9.89
C ARG A 363 15.30 -12.11 -9.21
N SER A 364 14.35 -11.60 -10.00
CA SER A 364 13.08 -11.07 -9.50
C SER A 364 13.24 -10.04 -8.37
N GLN A 365 14.40 -9.37 -8.35
CA GLN A 365 14.70 -8.30 -7.43
C GLN A 365 14.31 -6.97 -8.07
N TYR A 366 13.66 -6.13 -7.30
CA TYR A 366 13.24 -4.80 -7.71
C TYR A 366 13.54 -3.81 -6.61
N GLU A 367 13.71 -2.56 -6.99
CA GLU A 367 13.87 -1.44 -6.08
C GLU A 367 12.79 -0.39 -6.34
N ILE A 368 12.31 0.22 -5.28
CA ILE A 368 11.48 1.41 -5.32
C ILE A 368 12.14 2.51 -4.50
N THR A 369 12.27 3.69 -5.11
CA THR A 369 12.76 4.89 -4.43
C THR A 369 11.66 5.94 -4.35
N CYS A 370 11.69 6.72 -3.27
CA CYS A 370 10.71 7.77 -3.02
C CYS A 370 11.43 9.08 -2.71
N ARG A 371 10.73 10.20 -2.93
CA ARG A 371 11.25 11.52 -2.58
C ARG A 371 11.64 11.57 -1.09
N PRO A 372 12.65 12.34 -0.72
CA PRO A 372 12.95 12.58 0.68
C PRO A 372 11.84 13.40 1.34
N THR A 373 11.67 13.18 2.65
CA THR A 373 10.75 13.94 3.50
C THR A 373 11.40 14.21 4.86
N GLU A 374 10.80 15.09 5.65
CA GLU A 374 11.36 15.53 6.92
C GLU A 374 11.00 14.60 8.09
N GLY A 375 11.98 14.33 8.95
CA GLY A 375 11.80 13.76 10.28
C GLY A 375 11.06 12.41 10.29
N VAL A 376 10.11 12.27 11.23
CA VAL A 376 9.36 11.01 11.46
C VAL A 376 8.61 10.54 10.21
N ALA A 377 8.17 11.47 9.35
CA ALA A 377 7.46 11.13 8.12
C ALA A 377 8.33 10.28 7.17
N ALA A 378 9.66 10.35 7.25
CA ALA A 378 10.55 9.53 6.42
C ALA A 378 10.50 8.05 6.84
N ALA A 379 10.49 7.78 8.15
CA ALA A 379 10.33 6.43 8.68
C ALA A 379 8.90 5.90 8.46
N ASP A 380 7.86 6.73 8.65
CA ASP A 380 6.48 6.36 8.31
C ASP A 380 6.37 6.02 6.81
N ARG A 381 7.02 6.79 5.93
CA ARG A 381 7.09 6.54 4.48
C ARG A 381 7.74 5.19 4.17
N ALA A 382 8.82 4.83 4.87
CA ALA A 382 9.47 3.53 4.71
C ALA A 382 8.54 2.36 5.07
N VAL A 383 7.74 2.50 6.14
CA VAL A 383 6.71 1.51 6.48
C VAL A 383 5.64 1.45 5.39
N ASN A 384 5.15 2.61 4.93
CA ASN A 384 4.14 2.67 3.88
C ASN A 384 4.60 1.98 2.60
N VAL A 385 5.85 2.20 2.17
CA VAL A 385 6.43 1.51 1.00
C VAL A 385 6.34 0.00 1.17
N ARG A 386 6.76 -0.55 2.31
CA ARG A 386 6.76 -1.99 2.57
C ARG A 386 5.34 -2.57 2.56
N GLU A 387 4.42 -1.96 3.32
CA GLU A 387 3.05 -2.49 3.47
C GLU A 387 2.23 -2.33 2.18
N ILE A 388 2.37 -1.21 1.45
CA ILE A 388 1.69 -1.03 0.16
C ILE A 388 2.24 -2.01 -0.88
N THR A 389 3.56 -2.23 -0.92
CA THR A 389 4.15 -3.22 -1.83
C THR A 389 3.62 -4.63 -1.56
N ARG A 390 3.54 -5.02 -0.28
CA ARG A 390 2.95 -6.31 0.13
C ARG A 390 1.47 -6.41 -0.25
N ASP A 391 0.68 -5.37 -0.03
CA ASP A 391 -0.75 -5.40 -0.36
C ASP A 391 -1.00 -5.47 -1.88
N ILE A 392 -0.27 -4.70 -2.68
CA ILE A 392 -0.37 -4.77 -4.15
C ILE A 392 0.07 -6.14 -4.67
N ALA A 393 1.17 -6.69 -4.14
CA ALA A 393 1.58 -8.05 -4.48
C ALA A 393 0.48 -9.08 -4.13
N ARG A 394 -0.10 -8.98 -2.92
CA ARG A 394 -1.19 -9.85 -2.46
C ARG A 394 -2.40 -9.81 -3.39
N GLN A 395 -2.86 -8.62 -3.76
CA GLN A 395 -3.99 -8.44 -4.70
C GLN A 395 -3.71 -9.08 -6.08
N MET A 396 -2.45 -9.20 -6.47
CA MET A 396 -2.01 -9.81 -7.73
C MET A 396 -1.61 -11.29 -7.58
N ASN A 397 -1.89 -11.95 -6.45
CA ASN A 397 -1.47 -13.32 -6.15
C ASN A 397 0.06 -13.53 -6.22
N MET A 398 0.80 -12.49 -5.86
CA MET A 398 2.25 -12.47 -5.71
C MET A 398 2.62 -12.28 -4.23
N HIS A 399 3.89 -12.50 -3.90
CA HIS A 399 4.44 -12.27 -2.58
C HIS A 399 5.70 -11.41 -2.70
N ALA A 400 5.66 -10.21 -2.15
CA ALA A 400 6.84 -9.37 -1.99
C ALA A 400 7.54 -9.72 -0.66
N SER A 401 8.81 -10.07 -0.72
CA SER A 401 9.66 -10.30 0.45
C SER A 401 10.78 -9.27 0.47
N PHE A 402 10.97 -8.65 1.63
CA PHE A 402 12.06 -7.72 1.91
C PHE A 402 13.17 -8.36 2.75
N SER A 403 13.17 -9.70 2.92
CA SER A 403 14.24 -10.41 3.61
C SER A 403 15.61 -10.09 3.00
N PRO A 404 16.64 -9.80 3.82
CA PRO A 404 17.95 -9.40 3.33
C PRO A 404 18.63 -10.50 2.54
N GLN A 405 18.32 -11.77 2.82
CA GLN A 405 18.78 -12.91 2.03
C GLN A 405 17.56 -13.79 1.67
N PRO A 406 17.01 -13.66 0.44
CA PRO A 406 15.83 -14.41 0.03
C PRO A 406 16.00 -15.93 0.05
N TYR A 407 17.16 -16.40 -0.41
CA TYR A 407 17.60 -17.79 -0.40
C TYR A 407 19.14 -17.84 -0.49
N ILE A 408 19.75 -18.97 -0.17
CA ILE A 408 21.22 -19.11 -0.20
C ILE A 408 21.76 -18.89 -1.62
N GLY A 409 22.74 -17.98 -1.75
CA GLY A 409 23.33 -17.61 -3.03
C GLY A 409 22.51 -16.62 -3.87
N ALA A 410 21.35 -16.15 -3.38
CA ALA A 410 20.66 -15.02 -3.96
C ALA A 410 21.49 -13.73 -3.82
N ILE A 411 21.24 -12.77 -4.70
CA ILE A 411 21.59 -11.37 -4.44
C ILE A 411 20.73 -10.89 -3.27
N SER A 412 21.34 -10.15 -2.35
CA SER A 412 20.72 -9.69 -1.12
C SER A 412 19.85 -8.46 -1.36
N ASN A 413 18.82 -8.28 -0.53
CA ASN A 413 18.01 -7.06 -0.51
C ASN A 413 18.55 -6.11 0.57
N GLY A 414 18.94 -4.91 0.16
CA GLY A 414 19.31 -3.81 1.04
C GLY A 414 18.18 -2.84 1.33
N VAL A 415 18.42 -2.02 2.34
CA VAL A 415 17.76 -0.73 2.49
C VAL A 415 18.86 0.32 2.60
N HIS A 416 18.79 1.35 1.76
CA HIS A 416 19.72 2.48 1.86
C HIS A 416 18.98 3.68 2.45
N LEU A 417 19.57 4.29 3.48
CA LEU A 417 19.02 5.49 4.11
C LEU A 417 19.84 6.69 3.68
N HIS A 418 19.24 7.53 2.84
CA HIS A 418 19.78 8.82 2.43
C HIS A 418 19.41 9.88 3.46
N LEU A 419 20.40 10.62 3.94
CA LEU A 419 20.24 11.67 4.94
C LEU A 419 20.87 12.97 4.47
N SER A 420 20.12 14.05 4.56
CA SER A 420 20.64 15.40 4.50
C SER A 420 20.20 16.21 5.72
N ILE A 421 21.04 17.18 6.08
CA ILE A 421 20.82 18.08 7.22
C ILE A 421 20.67 19.49 6.66
N GLN A 422 19.65 20.19 7.13
CA GLN A 422 19.36 21.58 6.80
C GLN A 422 19.34 22.43 8.06
N ASP A 423 19.54 23.74 7.93
CA ASP A 423 19.18 24.68 9.00
C ASP A 423 17.65 24.81 9.12
N LEU A 424 17.18 25.62 10.07
CA LEU A 424 15.74 25.84 10.27
C LEU A 424 15.07 26.57 9.09
N ASP A 425 15.84 27.34 8.32
CA ASP A 425 15.37 28.06 7.13
C ASP A 425 15.36 27.18 5.86
N GLY A 426 15.90 25.96 5.93
CA GLY A 426 15.92 24.96 4.86
C GLY A 426 17.19 24.97 4.01
N HIS A 427 18.25 25.69 4.39
CA HIS A 427 19.52 25.67 3.66
C HIS A 427 20.29 24.36 3.91
N PRO A 428 20.81 23.67 2.88
CA PRO A 428 21.62 22.47 3.06
C PRO A 428 22.94 22.75 3.80
N LEU A 429 23.21 21.97 4.85
CA LEU A 429 24.40 22.15 5.70
C LEU A 429 25.46 21.08 5.55
N LEU A 430 25.19 19.99 4.82
CA LEU A 430 26.20 18.94 4.55
C LEU A 430 27.18 19.31 3.43
N TYR A 431 26.78 20.21 2.53
CA TYR A 431 27.58 20.62 1.39
C TYR A 431 28.40 21.86 1.68
N GLN A 432 29.70 21.82 1.41
CA GLN A 432 30.57 22.98 1.42
C GLN A 432 31.59 22.91 0.28
N LYS A 433 31.35 23.72 -0.76
CA LYS A 433 32.21 23.79 -1.94
C LYS A 433 33.68 24.04 -1.57
N GLY A 434 34.58 23.23 -2.12
CA GLY A 434 36.02 23.40 -1.98
C GLY A 434 36.65 22.69 -0.77
N ARG A 435 35.82 22.05 0.09
CA ARG A 435 36.30 21.08 1.08
C ARG A 435 36.51 19.71 0.43
N ARG A 436 37.13 18.79 1.17
CA ARG A 436 37.34 17.41 0.70
C ARG A 436 35.97 16.77 0.41
N TYR A 437 35.79 16.31 -0.83
CA TYR A 437 34.51 15.79 -1.37
C TYR A 437 33.32 16.75 -1.27
N ASP A 438 33.59 18.05 -1.08
CA ASP A 438 32.59 19.07 -0.77
C ASP A 438 31.74 18.78 0.49
N LEU A 439 32.27 18.00 1.44
CA LEU A 439 31.64 17.74 2.73
C LEU A 439 31.96 18.88 3.71
N SER A 440 30.93 19.43 4.35
CA SER A 440 31.09 20.46 5.39
C SER A 440 31.73 19.91 6.66
N GLU A 441 32.24 20.80 7.51
CA GLU A 441 32.75 20.42 8.84
C GLU A 441 31.68 19.76 9.71
N LEU A 442 30.44 20.27 9.67
CA LEU A 442 29.29 19.64 10.32
C LEU A 442 29.08 18.21 9.80
N GLY A 443 29.14 18.02 8.48
CA GLY A 443 29.00 16.72 7.82
C GLY A 443 30.12 15.75 8.17
N GLU A 444 31.35 16.24 8.31
CA GLU A 444 32.49 15.45 8.76
C GLU A 444 32.27 14.93 10.20
N HIS A 445 31.87 15.79 11.14
CA HIS A 445 31.59 15.37 12.52
C HIS A 445 30.41 14.41 12.62
N TRP A 446 29.33 14.66 11.86
CA TRP A 446 28.18 13.77 11.82
C TRP A 446 28.57 12.39 11.29
N ALA A 447 29.28 12.34 10.15
CA ALA A 447 29.74 11.07 9.58
C ALA A 447 30.73 10.35 10.50
N ALA A 448 31.61 11.08 11.19
CA ALA A 448 32.55 10.51 12.15
C ALA A 448 31.82 9.81 13.31
N GLY A 449 30.77 10.43 13.86
CA GLY A 449 29.93 9.81 14.89
C GLY A 449 29.25 8.53 14.41
N VAL A 450 28.63 8.58 13.22
CA VAL A 450 27.99 7.39 12.64
C VAL A 450 28.99 6.26 12.41
N LEU A 451 30.18 6.54 11.86
CA LEU A 451 31.20 5.51 11.64
C LEU A 451 31.76 4.96 12.96
N HIS A 452 31.97 5.81 13.96
CA HIS A 452 32.47 5.39 15.28
C HIS A 452 31.53 4.37 15.93
N HIS A 453 30.22 4.63 15.87
CA HIS A 453 29.19 3.78 16.45
C HIS A 453 28.69 2.68 15.50
N LEU A 454 29.18 2.61 14.25
CA LEU A 454 28.65 1.75 13.22
C LEU A 454 28.60 0.25 13.59
N PRO A 455 29.64 -0.33 14.22
CA PRO A 455 29.57 -1.74 14.62
C PRO A 455 28.43 -2.03 15.60
N ALA A 456 28.14 -1.11 16.53
CA ALA A 456 27.00 -1.19 17.45
C ALA A 456 25.67 -0.93 16.74
N LEU A 457 25.63 0.01 15.79
CA LEU A 457 24.45 0.30 14.97
C LEU A 457 23.99 -0.92 14.16
N CYS A 458 24.88 -1.84 13.76
CA CYS A 458 24.49 -3.08 13.08
C CYS A 458 23.46 -3.89 13.86
N ALA A 459 23.50 -3.87 15.20
CA ALA A 459 22.52 -4.56 16.02
C ALA A 459 21.10 -3.99 15.85
N LEU A 460 20.94 -2.75 15.39
CA LEU A 460 19.66 -2.02 15.24
C LEU A 460 19.27 -1.79 13.76
N THR A 461 20.23 -1.91 12.84
CA THR A 461 20.09 -1.63 11.40
C THR A 461 20.17 -2.89 10.54
N ALA A 462 20.88 -3.91 11.02
CA ALA A 462 20.94 -5.27 10.48
C ALA A 462 20.55 -6.27 11.58
N PRO A 463 19.32 -6.19 12.11
CA PRO A 463 19.02 -6.69 13.45
C PRO A 463 18.68 -8.18 13.52
N THR A 464 18.75 -8.94 12.43
CA THR A 464 18.34 -10.36 12.42
C THR A 464 19.50 -11.27 12.01
N PRO A 465 19.49 -12.57 12.37
CA PRO A 465 20.53 -13.52 11.94
C PRO A 465 20.73 -13.56 10.42
N VAL A 466 19.65 -13.45 9.65
CA VAL A 466 19.71 -13.44 8.17
C VAL A 466 20.40 -12.18 7.61
N SER A 467 20.38 -11.06 8.33
CA SER A 467 21.07 -9.82 7.94
C SER A 467 22.57 -10.01 7.73
N TYR A 468 23.20 -10.89 8.50
CA TYR A 468 24.64 -11.16 8.44
C TYR A 468 25.02 -12.16 7.33
N MET A 469 24.02 -12.75 6.68
CA MET A 469 24.24 -13.44 5.40
C MET A 469 24.40 -12.42 4.26
N ARG A 470 23.75 -11.24 4.39
CA ARG A 470 23.91 -10.09 3.49
C ARG A 470 25.21 -9.34 3.76
N LEU A 471 25.51 -8.96 5.01
CA LEU A 471 26.68 -8.13 5.39
C LEU A 471 28.01 -8.91 5.31
N LYS A 472 28.44 -9.22 4.09
CA LYS A 472 29.69 -9.95 3.80
C LYS A 472 30.54 -9.18 2.78
N PRO A 473 31.88 -9.21 2.89
CA PRO A 473 32.75 -8.62 1.87
C PRO A 473 32.44 -9.17 0.47
N HIS A 474 32.59 -8.36 -0.58
CA HIS A 474 32.39 -8.72 -2.00
C HIS A 474 30.94 -8.99 -2.42
N HIS A 475 29.96 -8.58 -1.61
CA HIS A 475 28.52 -8.67 -1.93
C HIS A 475 27.88 -7.29 -2.14
N TRP A 476 28.65 -6.22 -2.35
CA TRP A 476 28.17 -4.82 -2.39
C TRP A 476 27.39 -4.37 -1.15
N SER A 477 27.53 -5.08 -0.02
CA SER A 477 26.71 -4.89 1.18
C SER A 477 27.41 -4.15 2.32
N ALA A 478 28.53 -3.48 2.00
CA ALA A 478 29.29 -2.63 2.91
C ALA A 478 29.80 -3.34 4.17
N ALA A 479 30.86 -4.14 4.03
CA ALA A 479 31.41 -4.93 5.14
C ALA A 479 32.42 -4.19 6.04
N TYR A 480 32.76 -2.93 5.72
CA TYR A 480 33.79 -2.16 6.40
C TYR A 480 33.30 -0.79 6.85
N VAL A 481 33.71 -0.37 8.04
CA VAL A 481 33.49 0.98 8.58
C VAL A 481 34.33 1.97 7.79
N CYS A 482 33.72 2.63 6.81
CA CYS A 482 34.34 3.74 6.10
C CYS A 482 33.32 4.63 5.37
N LEU A 483 33.73 5.87 5.12
CA LEU A 483 33.10 6.81 4.20
C LEU A 483 33.80 6.74 2.84
N GLY A 484 33.03 6.67 1.76
CA GLY A 484 33.53 6.80 0.38
C GLY A 484 32.73 7.79 -0.46
N TYR A 485 33.39 8.47 -1.40
CA TYR A 485 32.70 9.41 -2.31
C TYR A 485 32.12 8.71 -3.55
N ARG A 486 32.69 7.56 -3.94
CA ARG A 486 32.22 6.73 -5.08
C ARG A 486 32.40 5.23 -4.84
N ASN A 487 32.63 4.85 -3.60
CA ASN A 487 32.91 3.48 -3.21
C ASN A 487 31.60 2.76 -2.86
N ARG A 488 31.22 1.74 -3.64
CA ARG A 488 30.05 0.89 -3.38
C ARG A 488 30.30 -0.19 -2.32
N GLU A 489 31.52 -0.30 -1.78
CA GLU A 489 31.84 -1.15 -0.62
C GLU A 489 31.90 -0.34 0.68
N ALA A 490 31.72 0.99 0.63
CA ALA A 490 31.68 1.83 1.81
C ALA A 490 30.32 1.75 2.54
N SER A 491 30.37 1.82 3.87
CA SER A 491 29.18 1.80 4.74
C SER A 491 28.45 3.12 4.80
N LEU A 492 29.20 4.22 4.75
CA LEU A 492 28.66 5.53 4.43
C LEU A 492 29.14 5.95 3.06
N ARG A 493 28.24 6.47 2.23
CA ARG A 493 28.58 6.97 0.90
C ARG A 493 28.12 8.41 0.76
N ILE A 494 29.01 9.30 0.35
CA ILE A 494 28.58 10.62 -0.15
C ILE A 494 28.00 10.36 -1.53
N CYS A 495 26.71 10.69 -1.73
CA CYS A 495 26.08 10.43 -3.02
C CYS A 495 26.64 11.36 -4.11
N PRO A 496 26.87 10.83 -5.33
CA PRO A 496 27.32 11.66 -6.42
C PRO A 496 26.28 12.73 -6.76
N THR A 497 26.74 13.96 -6.98
CA THR A 497 25.89 15.07 -7.39
C THR A 497 25.93 15.24 -8.91
N VAL A 498 24.80 15.67 -9.49
CA VAL A 498 24.63 15.88 -10.93
C VAL A 498 24.54 17.37 -11.22
N SER A 499 25.51 17.92 -11.96
CA SER A 499 25.51 19.32 -12.40
C SER A 499 24.69 19.56 -13.68
N LEU A 500 24.28 18.49 -14.37
CA LEU A 500 23.43 18.56 -15.56
C LEU A 500 22.02 19.02 -15.18
N GLY A 501 21.43 19.87 -16.03
CA GLY A 501 20.06 20.37 -15.84
C GLY A 501 19.91 21.52 -14.83
N ASN A 502 21.01 22.21 -14.49
CA ASN A 502 21.04 23.39 -13.61
C ASN A 502 20.41 23.17 -12.22
N ARG A 503 20.44 21.94 -11.71
CA ARG A 503 20.01 21.64 -10.33
C ARG A 503 21.10 22.08 -9.35
N SER A 504 20.68 22.62 -8.21
CA SER A 504 21.59 22.95 -7.11
C SER A 504 22.36 21.70 -6.67
N ILE A 505 23.69 21.80 -6.58
CA ILE A 505 24.54 20.74 -6.05
C ILE A 505 24.28 20.55 -4.56
N ALA A 506 24.08 21.64 -3.82
CA ALA A 506 23.85 21.60 -2.38
C ALA A 506 22.54 20.87 -2.04
N ASP A 507 21.48 21.08 -2.82
CA ASP A 507 20.15 20.56 -2.51
C ASP A 507 20.04 19.03 -2.71
N GLN A 508 20.87 18.47 -3.58
CA GLN A 508 20.95 17.02 -3.82
C GLN A 508 22.02 16.33 -2.94
N TYR A 509 22.86 17.09 -2.24
CA TYR A 509 23.98 16.54 -1.48
C TYR A 509 23.48 15.85 -0.22
N ASN A 510 23.76 14.55 -0.11
CA ASN A 510 23.33 13.72 1.01
C ASN A 510 24.34 12.60 1.28
N ILE A 511 24.25 12.01 2.47
CA ILE A 511 25.04 10.85 2.88
C ILE A 511 24.11 9.65 2.97
N GLU A 512 24.52 8.55 2.35
CA GLU A 512 23.80 7.29 2.30
C GLU A 512 24.40 6.29 3.29
N PHE A 513 23.56 5.77 4.18
CA PHE A 513 23.86 4.67 5.08
C PHE A 513 23.39 3.34 4.47
N ARG A 514 24.30 2.38 4.37
CA ARG A 514 24.10 1.15 3.58
C ARG A 514 24.03 -0.17 4.37
N PRO A 515 24.64 -0.29 5.57
CA PRO A 515 24.48 -1.45 6.45
C PRO A 515 23.09 -1.55 7.12
N LEU A 516 22.02 -1.36 6.35
CA LEU A 516 20.63 -1.41 6.80
C LEU A 516 19.85 -2.39 5.91
N ASP A 517 18.89 -3.09 6.49
CA ASP A 517 17.95 -3.94 5.76
C ASP A 517 16.52 -3.83 6.31
N ALA A 518 15.56 -4.43 5.61
CA ALA A 518 14.15 -4.24 5.90
C ALA A 518 13.63 -5.04 7.10
N THR A 519 14.47 -5.87 7.73
CA THR A 519 14.14 -6.46 9.03
C THR A 519 14.28 -5.45 10.16
N ALA A 520 14.94 -4.31 9.91
CA ALA A 520 14.98 -3.20 10.83
C ALA A 520 13.68 -2.39 10.85
N SER A 521 13.27 -2.03 12.06
CA SER A 521 12.26 -1.00 12.29
C SER A 521 12.76 0.34 11.76
N PRO A 522 12.07 0.98 10.79
CA PRO A 522 12.53 2.24 10.20
C PRO A 522 12.73 3.33 11.24
N HIS A 523 11.84 3.40 12.24
CA HIS A 523 11.91 4.41 13.29
C HIS A 523 13.11 4.18 14.22
N LEU A 524 13.31 2.94 14.68
CA LEU A 524 14.42 2.59 15.58
C LEU A 524 15.77 2.78 14.90
N SER A 525 15.91 2.28 13.67
CA SER A 525 17.16 2.37 12.90
C SER A 525 17.53 3.82 12.59
N MET A 526 16.58 4.62 12.10
CA MET A 526 16.82 6.06 11.86
C MET A 526 17.16 6.80 13.15
N ALA A 527 16.45 6.53 14.25
CA ALA A 527 16.74 7.17 15.53
C ALA A 527 18.16 6.85 16.01
N ALA A 528 18.58 5.58 15.94
CA ALA A 528 19.91 5.15 16.35
C ALA A 528 21.02 5.81 15.50
N ILE A 529 20.85 5.87 14.18
CA ILE A 529 21.78 6.54 13.27
C ILE A 529 21.86 8.04 13.59
N LEU A 530 20.73 8.69 13.86
CA LEU A 530 20.69 10.11 14.22
C LEU A 530 21.33 10.37 15.59
N ILE A 531 21.13 9.50 16.58
CA ILE A 531 21.82 9.58 17.88
C ILE A 531 23.34 9.54 17.65
N ALA A 532 23.83 8.56 16.88
CA ALA A 532 25.26 8.43 16.58
C ALA A 532 25.82 9.68 15.87
N GLY A 533 25.11 10.19 14.86
CA GLY A 533 25.51 11.41 14.15
C GLY A 533 25.50 12.65 15.05
N ARG A 534 24.51 12.79 15.95
CA ARG A 534 24.46 13.88 16.92
C ARG A 534 25.61 13.80 17.91
N LEU A 535 25.94 12.61 18.41
CA LEU A 535 27.10 12.39 19.28
C LEU A 535 28.40 12.80 18.58
N GLY A 536 28.53 12.51 17.28
CA GLY A 536 29.64 12.95 16.44
C GLY A 536 29.78 14.47 16.40
N ILE A 537 28.68 15.19 16.16
CA ILE A 537 28.62 16.66 16.19
C ILE A 537 28.98 17.18 17.59
N GLN A 538 28.33 16.68 18.65
CA GLN A 538 28.50 17.18 20.01
C GLN A 538 29.93 16.99 20.56
N LYS A 539 30.60 15.93 20.13
CA LYS A 539 31.97 15.60 20.56
C LYS A 539 33.03 16.08 19.57
N ASN A 540 32.64 16.78 18.49
CA ASN A 540 33.52 17.22 17.40
C ASN A 540 34.42 16.07 16.91
N MET A 541 33.83 14.90 16.66
CA MET A 541 34.59 13.71 16.29
C MET A 541 35.31 13.89 14.95
N ASN A 542 36.56 13.42 14.87
CA ASN A 542 37.37 13.55 13.67
C ASN A 542 37.09 12.40 12.69
N LEU A 543 36.75 12.75 11.45
CA LEU A 543 36.52 11.77 10.39
C LEU A 543 37.85 11.23 9.83
N LYS A 544 38.23 10.02 10.24
CA LYS A 544 39.46 9.36 9.77
C LYS A 544 39.21 8.22 8.79
N ALA A 545 38.13 7.46 9.00
CA ALA A 545 37.79 6.26 8.24
C ALA A 545 37.22 6.61 6.85
N ILE A 546 38.09 7.12 5.98
CA ILE A 546 37.75 7.54 4.62
C ILE A 546 38.60 6.74 3.62
N THR A 547 37.96 6.15 2.61
CA THR A 547 38.66 5.50 1.49
C THR A 547 37.83 5.50 0.21
N ASP A 548 38.49 5.77 -0.92
CA ASP A 548 37.89 5.69 -2.27
C ASP A 548 38.26 4.39 -3.01
N ILE A 549 39.11 3.55 -2.42
CA ILE A 549 39.42 2.20 -2.91
C ILE A 549 38.70 1.15 -2.05
N ASP A 550 38.55 -0.05 -2.59
CA ASP A 550 37.99 -1.18 -1.87
C ASP A 550 38.77 -1.39 -0.55
N PRO A 551 38.12 -1.30 0.62
CA PRO A 551 38.78 -1.49 1.91
C PRO A 551 39.45 -2.86 2.06
N HIS A 552 39.02 -3.86 1.28
CA HIS A 552 39.62 -5.19 1.27
C HIS A 552 41.04 -5.19 0.68
N GLU A 553 41.31 -4.32 -0.30
CA GLU A 553 42.62 -4.18 -0.95
C GLU A 553 43.66 -3.49 -0.06
N LEU A 554 43.22 -2.79 0.99
CA LEU A 554 44.12 -2.18 1.97
C LEU A 554 44.87 -3.24 2.78
N SER A 555 46.13 -2.97 3.11
CA SER A 555 46.84 -3.78 4.12
C SER A 555 46.21 -3.58 5.51
N ASN A 556 46.44 -4.53 6.42
CA ASN A 556 45.97 -4.41 7.82
C ASN A 556 46.46 -3.11 8.47
N ASN A 557 47.72 -2.74 8.24
CA ASN A 557 48.31 -1.51 8.78
C ASN A 557 47.64 -0.24 8.19
N GLU A 558 47.30 -0.23 6.90
CA GLU A 558 46.56 0.89 6.30
C GLU A 558 45.13 1.00 6.82
N ARG A 559 44.48 -0.13 7.13
CA ARG A 559 43.16 -0.15 7.76
C ARG A 559 43.21 0.40 9.18
N GLU A 560 44.13 -0.10 10.00
CA GLU A 560 44.32 0.34 11.39
C GLU A 560 44.65 1.84 11.47
N THR A 561 45.56 2.34 10.64
CA THR A 561 45.93 3.77 10.64
C THR A 561 44.80 4.70 10.23
N ARG A 562 43.78 4.21 9.53
CA ARG A 562 42.59 4.96 9.10
C ARG A 562 41.37 4.71 9.98
N ASP A 563 41.49 3.92 11.05
CA ASP A 563 40.36 3.46 11.87
C ASP A 563 39.28 2.72 11.04
N ILE A 564 39.68 2.04 9.95
CA ILE A 564 38.79 1.23 9.11
C ILE A 564 38.75 -0.18 9.69
N ILE A 565 37.61 -0.55 10.25
CA ILE A 565 37.40 -1.88 10.85
C ILE A 565 36.30 -2.65 10.11
N ILE A 566 36.30 -3.97 10.28
CA ILE A 566 35.28 -4.87 9.70
C ILE A 566 34.03 -4.81 10.58
N LEU A 567 32.84 -4.83 9.95
CA LEU A 567 31.56 -4.92 10.64
C LEU A 567 31.36 -6.30 11.30
N PRO A 568 30.50 -6.41 12.34
CA PRO A 568 30.20 -7.69 12.98
C PRO A 568 29.75 -8.75 11.96
N SER A 569 30.20 -9.99 12.17
CA SER A 569 29.99 -11.10 11.23
C SER A 569 28.69 -11.88 11.49
N ASN A 570 28.07 -11.64 12.63
CA ASN A 570 26.83 -12.27 13.08
C ASN A 570 26.11 -11.35 14.08
N LEU A 571 24.83 -11.65 14.35
CA LEU A 571 24.00 -10.86 15.24
C LEU A 571 24.48 -10.87 16.70
N SER A 572 25.11 -11.96 17.16
CA SER A 572 25.64 -12.04 18.53
C SER A 572 26.77 -11.03 18.73
N ASP A 573 27.71 -10.95 17.79
CA ASP A 573 28.82 -9.97 17.82
C ASP A 573 28.27 -8.53 17.85
N ALA A 574 27.27 -8.24 17.00
CA ALA A 574 26.67 -6.91 16.94
C ALA A 574 25.97 -6.52 18.25
N ILE A 575 25.26 -7.45 18.88
CA ILE A 575 24.62 -7.23 20.18
C ILE A 575 25.67 -6.95 21.26
N GLU A 576 26.79 -7.68 21.27
CA GLU A 576 27.89 -7.44 22.19
C GLU A 576 28.54 -6.07 21.94
N MET A 577 28.73 -5.68 20.68
CA MET A 577 29.22 -4.35 20.32
C MET A 577 28.27 -3.25 20.78
N LEU A 578 26.94 -3.44 20.65
CA LEU A 578 25.95 -2.51 21.18
C LEU A 578 26.02 -2.42 22.72
N LEU A 579 26.11 -3.56 23.42
CA LEU A 579 26.25 -3.60 24.88
C LEU A 579 27.48 -2.85 25.41
N ASN A 580 28.57 -2.86 24.64
CA ASN A 580 29.82 -2.20 25.00
C ASN A 580 29.89 -0.74 24.54
N ASP A 581 28.97 -0.28 23.69
CA ASP A 581 28.87 1.10 23.25
C ASP A 581 28.01 1.92 24.22
N ASN A 582 28.65 2.37 25.31
CA ASN A 582 27.99 3.13 26.36
C ASN A 582 27.30 4.38 25.81
N ASP A 583 27.95 5.14 24.94
CA ASP A 583 27.40 6.40 24.44
C ASP A 583 26.13 6.20 23.63
N LEU A 584 26.12 5.19 22.75
CA LEU A 584 24.94 4.85 21.96
C LEU A 584 23.81 4.29 22.86
N ILE A 585 24.12 3.41 23.82
CA ILE A 585 23.14 2.86 24.76
C ILE A 585 22.50 3.95 25.63
N HIS A 586 23.28 4.92 26.12
CA HIS A 586 22.73 6.03 26.91
C HIS A 586 21.80 6.93 26.09
N GLY A 587 21.92 6.92 24.76
CA GLY A 587 21.00 7.60 23.85
C GLY A 587 19.63 6.92 23.74
N LEU A 588 19.51 5.65 24.16
CA LEU A 588 18.28 4.86 24.10
C LEU A 588 17.60 4.77 25.48
N PRO A 589 16.25 4.75 25.55
CA PRO A 589 15.55 4.53 26.80
C PRO A 589 15.88 3.16 27.39
N LYS A 590 16.29 3.12 28.66
CA LYS A 590 16.66 1.86 29.33
C LYS A 590 15.61 0.74 29.18
N PRO A 591 14.30 0.97 29.35
CA PRO A 591 13.31 -0.09 29.17
C PRO A 591 13.25 -0.65 27.74
N MET A 592 13.53 0.18 26.73
CA MET A 592 13.64 -0.26 25.34
C MET A 592 14.87 -1.16 25.16
N VAL A 593 16.01 -0.76 25.69
CA VAL A 593 17.26 -1.53 25.65
C VAL A 593 17.07 -2.91 26.30
N ASP A 594 16.51 -2.95 27.50
CA ASP A 594 16.25 -4.20 28.22
C ASP A 594 15.28 -5.12 27.44
N THR A 595 14.23 -4.55 26.85
CA THR A 595 13.26 -5.28 26.01
C THR A 595 13.92 -5.81 24.74
N TYR A 596 14.70 -4.98 24.06
CA TYR A 596 15.37 -5.31 22.80
C TYR A 596 16.33 -6.49 22.99
N PHE A 597 17.16 -6.44 24.04
CA PHE A 597 18.10 -7.52 24.32
C PHE A 597 17.42 -8.82 24.75
N ALA A 598 16.36 -8.75 25.57
CA ALA A 598 15.58 -9.94 25.92
C ALA A 598 15.00 -10.62 24.66
N MET A 599 14.41 -9.81 23.77
CA MET A 599 13.86 -10.26 22.49
C MET A 599 14.94 -10.87 21.58
N LYS A 600 16.05 -10.17 21.34
CA LYS A 600 17.12 -10.66 20.44
C LYS A 600 17.83 -11.90 20.97
N LYS A 601 18.02 -12.02 22.28
CA LYS A 601 18.55 -13.24 22.89
C LYS A 601 17.64 -14.44 22.64
N HIS A 602 16.32 -14.24 22.68
CA HIS A 602 15.36 -15.30 22.43
C HIS A 602 15.28 -15.66 20.94
N GLU A 603 15.31 -14.66 20.04
CA GLU A 603 15.41 -14.86 18.58
C GLU A 603 16.65 -15.69 18.22
N LEU A 604 17.82 -15.34 18.76
CA LEU A 604 19.05 -16.09 18.56
C LEU A 604 18.92 -17.56 18.99
N LYS A 605 18.31 -17.80 20.15
CA LYS A 605 18.05 -19.17 20.64
C LYS A 605 17.20 -19.96 19.65
N ILE A 606 16.10 -19.39 19.15
CA ILE A 606 15.23 -20.04 18.16
C ILE A 606 16.01 -20.37 16.89
N THR A 607 16.78 -19.42 16.37
CA THR A 607 17.50 -19.61 15.11
C THR A 607 18.75 -20.47 15.20
N SER A 608 19.34 -20.64 16.40
CA SER A 608 20.56 -21.43 16.59
C SER A 608 20.40 -22.92 16.28
N GLU A 609 19.16 -23.41 16.25
CA GLU A 609 18.82 -24.79 15.91
C GLU A 609 18.55 -24.98 14.40
N LEU A 610 18.58 -23.91 13.62
CA LEU A 610 18.24 -23.91 12.19
C LEU A 610 19.50 -23.89 11.32
N THR A 611 19.40 -24.47 10.13
CA THR A 611 20.42 -24.31 9.07
C THR A 611 20.29 -22.94 8.40
N ASP A 612 21.36 -22.45 7.76
CA ASP A 612 21.31 -21.16 7.04
C ASP A 612 20.17 -21.10 6.00
N GLN A 613 19.89 -22.22 5.32
CA GLN A 613 18.78 -22.34 4.39
C GLN A 613 17.42 -22.17 5.09
N ALA A 614 17.21 -22.84 6.23
CA ALA A 614 15.98 -22.73 7.01
C ALA A 614 15.80 -21.33 7.61
N VAL A 615 16.89 -20.66 7.99
CA VAL A 615 16.89 -19.25 8.38
C VAL A 615 16.43 -18.38 7.21
N CYS A 616 17.03 -18.49 6.01
CA CYS A 616 16.59 -17.72 4.85
C CYS A 616 15.08 -17.93 4.56
N GLU A 617 14.63 -19.18 4.49
CA GLU A 617 13.22 -19.51 4.21
C GLU A 617 12.26 -18.93 5.27
N GLN A 618 12.64 -18.99 6.54
CA GLN A 618 11.83 -18.44 7.62
C GLN A 618 11.72 -16.91 7.53
N TYR A 619 12.84 -16.21 7.34
CA TYR A 619 12.83 -14.75 7.27
C TYR A 619 12.22 -14.21 5.97
N THR A 620 12.36 -14.90 4.84
CA THR A 620 11.69 -14.58 3.56
C THR A 620 10.17 -14.68 3.65
N ARG A 621 9.65 -15.53 4.56
CA ARG A 621 8.21 -15.59 4.83
C ARG A 621 7.75 -14.48 5.77
N ILE A 622 8.59 -14.04 6.70
CA ILE A 622 8.24 -13.02 7.70
C ILE A 622 8.32 -11.61 7.12
N TYR A 623 9.36 -11.33 6.32
CA TYR A 623 9.69 -10.01 5.78
C TYR A 623 9.60 -9.98 4.27
#